data_AF-A0A329X614-F1
#
_entry.id   AF-A0A329X614-F1
#
_cell.length_a   1.000
_cell.length_b   1.000
_cell.length_c   1.000
_cell.angle_alpha   90.00
_cell.angle_beta   90.00
_cell.angle_gamma   90.00
#
_symmetry.space_group_name_H-M   'P 1'
#
loop_
_entity.id
_entity.type
_entity.pdbx_description
1 polymer ?
#
loop_
_entity_poly.entity_id
_entity_poly.type
_entity_poly.pdbx_seq_one_letter_code
_entity_poly.pdbx_strand_id
1 'polypeptide(L)'
;MSDNLPEAPQGEFILFRSDDGQAHVECRFESDTLWLSQAEIANLYQVTPQAITQHVKVIYDEGELVQNSTCKSFLQVRQEGNRQVNRNILHYNLSEVFLVLERGNIKI
;
A
#
# COMPACT_ATOMS: atom_id res chain seq x y z
N MET A 1 9.99 22.10 -20.85
CA MET A 1 8.64 21.58 -21.12
C MET A 1 8.12 21.13 -19.78
N SER A 2 7.10 21.80 -19.26
CA SER A 2 6.60 21.56 -17.91
C SER A 2 5.71 20.32 -17.94
N ASP A 3 6.15 19.25 -17.31
CA ASP A 3 5.38 18.03 -17.14
C ASP A 3 4.06 18.38 -16.44
N ASN A 4 2.95 18.28 -17.19
CA ASN A 4 1.59 18.30 -16.64
C ASN A 4 1.34 16.94 -15.97
N LEU A 5 2.02 16.69 -14.85
CA LEU A 5 1.60 15.66 -13.93
C LEU A 5 0.29 16.18 -13.29
N PRO A 6 -0.82 15.43 -13.38
CA PRO A 6 -2.05 15.84 -12.71
C PRO A 6 -1.73 16.05 -11.23
N GLU A 7 -2.08 17.23 -10.71
CA GLU A 7 -1.95 17.55 -9.30
C GLU A 7 -2.76 16.51 -8.52
N ALA A 8 -2.06 15.67 -7.76
CA ALA A 8 -2.64 14.45 -7.25
C ALA A 8 -3.66 14.80 -6.15
N PRO A 9 -4.95 14.52 -6.38
CA PRO A 9 -6.03 15.02 -5.56
C PRO A 9 -6.06 14.36 -4.18
N GLN A 10 -6.29 15.16 -3.13
CA GLN A 10 -6.31 14.69 -1.74
C GLN A 10 -7.44 13.68 -1.50
N GLY A 11 -7.08 12.45 -1.16
CA GLY A 11 -8.05 11.42 -0.75
C GLY A 11 -8.70 10.66 -1.91
N GLU A 12 -8.18 10.77 -3.13
CA GLU A 12 -8.61 9.95 -4.25
C GLU A 12 -7.95 8.56 -4.24
N PHE A 13 -8.70 7.59 -4.76
CA PHE A 13 -8.21 6.25 -5.04
C PHE A 13 -7.64 6.22 -6.46
N ILE A 14 -6.34 5.95 -6.56
CA ILE A 14 -5.67 5.79 -7.85
C ILE A 14 -5.63 4.31 -8.17
N LEU A 15 -6.12 3.96 -9.36
CA LEU A 15 -6.06 2.61 -9.90
C LEU A 15 -4.91 2.53 -10.90
N PHE A 16 -3.85 1.80 -10.54
CA PHE A 16 -2.79 1.45 -11.47
C PHE A 16 -3.13 0.11 -12.13
N ARG A 17 -3.04 0.09 -13.47
CA ARG A 17 -3.14 -1.12 -14.26
C ARG A 17 -1.79 -1.38 -14.91
N SER A 18 -1.28 -2.61 -14.80
CA SER A 18 -0.08 -3.03 -15.54
C SER A 18 -0.33 -3.02 -17.05
N ASP A 19 0.72 -2.88 -17.85
CA ASP A 19 0.61 -2.82 -19.32
C ASP A 19 -0.01 -4.10 -19.92
N ASP A 20 0.10 -5.23 -19.23
CA ASP A 20 -0.51 -6.51 -19.59
C ASP A 20 -1.96 -6.67 -19.09
N GLY A 21 -2.47 -5.69 -18.33
CA GLY A 21 -3.83 -5.66 -17.78
C GLY A 21 -4.08 -6.61 -16.61
N GLN A 22 -3.08 -7.31 -16.10
CA GLN A 22 -3.25 -8.36 -15.09
C GLN A 22 -3.29 -7.80 -13.66
N ALA A 23 -2.41 -6.86 -13.34
CA ALA A 23 -2.34 -6.24 -12.03
C ALA A 23 -3.24 -5.00 -11.98
N HIS A 24 -4.05 -4.92 -10.93
CA HIS A 24 -4.91 -3.78 -10.61
C HIS A 24 -4.65 -3.38 -9.17
N VAL A 25 -4.00 -2.23 -8.97
CA VAL A 25 -3.64 -1.75 -7.64
C VAL A 25 -4.41 -0.49 -7.36
N GLU A 26 -5.33 -0.58 -6.40
CA GLU A 26 -6.00 0.57 -5.81
C GLU A 26 -5.11 1.11 -4.69
N CYS A 27 -4.94 2.43 -4.62
CA CYS A 27 -4.14 3.06 -3.58
C CYS A 27 -4.69 4.43 -3.24
N ARG A 28 -4.50 4.86 -1.99
CA ARG A 28 -4.93 6.18 -1.55
C ARG A 28 -3.78 7.16 -1.66
N PHE A 29 -4.02 8.28 -2.34
CA PHE A 29 -3.04 9.36 -2.38
C PHE A 29 -3.38 10.45 -1.36
N GLU A 30 -2.46 10.73 -0.44
CA GLU A 30 -2.66 11.73 0.60
C GLU A 30 -1.33 12.35 1.03
N SER A 31 -1.27 13.68 1.04
CA SER A 31 -0.08 14.45 1.45
C SER A 31 1.20 14.03 0.71
N ASP A 32 1.11 13.97 -0.62
CA ASP A 32 2.22 13.56 -1.49
C ASP A 32 2.74 12.14 -1.23
N THR A 33 1.92 11.31 -0.59
CA THR A 33 2.28 9.94 -0.20
C THR A 33 1.23 8.96 -0.70
N LEU A 34 1.69 7.85 -1.28
CA LEU A 34 0.87 6.71 -1.64
C LEU A 34 0.71 5.77 -0.44
N TRP A 35 -0.54 5.52 -0.06
CA TRP A 35 -0.92 4.64 1.04
C TRP A 35 -1.60 3.40 0.49
N LEU A 36 -1.02 2.23 0.78
CA LEU A 36 -1.53 0.93 0.33
C LEU A 36 -1.66 -0.04 1.51
N SER A 37 -2.75 -0.78 1.54
CA SER A 37 -2.90 -1.94 2.39
C SER A 37 -1.92 -3.07 1.99
N GLN A 38 -1.66 -3.99 2.92
CA GLN A 38 -0.79 -5.15 2.64
C GLN A 38 -1.28 -5.99 1.45
N ALA A 39 -2.59 -6.04 1.23
CA ALA A 39 -3.17 -6.78 0.11
C ALA A 39 -2.89 -6.10 -1.23
N GLU A 40 -2.97 -4.77 -1.29
CA GLU A 40 -2.65 -4.00 -2.50
C GLU A 40 -1.15 -4.05 -2.80
N ILE A 41 -0.30 -3.96 -1.77
CA ILE A 41 1.15 -4.18 -1.89
C ILE A 41 1.44 -5.58 -2.44
N ALA A 42 0.78 -6.61 -1.89
CA ALA A 42 0.96 -7.98 -2.36
C ALA A 42 0.57 -8.14 -3.84
N ASN A 43 -0.51 -7.50 -4.28
CA ASN A 43 -0.92 -7.48 -5.68
C ASN A 43 0.12 -6.75 -6.57
N LEU A 44 0.63 -5.60 -6.11
CA LEU A 44 1.65 -4.85 -6.83
C LEU A 44 2.91 -5.69 -7.10
N TYR A 45 3.37 -6.44 -6.11
CA TYR A 45 4.56 -7.30 -6.24
C TYR A 45 4.26 -8.73 -6.70
N GLN A 46 3.00 -9.05 -7.03
CA GLN A 46 2.58 -10.40 -7.43
C GLN A 46 2.95 -11.49 -6.41
N VAL A 47 2.85 -11.16 -5.12
CA VAL A 47 3.12 -12.06 -3.99
C VAL A 47 1.87 -12.27 -3.13
N THR A 48 2.00 -13.09 -2.10
CA THR A 48 0.90 -13.30 -1.15
C THR A 48 0.87 -12.20 -0.08
N PRO A 49 -0.32 -11.79 0.42
CA PRO A 49 -0.42 -10.88 1.57
C PRO A 49 0.28 -11.40 2.84
N GLN A 50 0.41 -12.73 2.96
CA GLN A 50 1.13 -13.37 4.06
C GLN A 50 2.64 -13.09 3.98
N ALA A 51 3.23 -13.11 2.78
CA ALA A 51 4.62 -12.73 2.58
C ALA A 51 4.85 -11.27 2.99
N ILE A 52 3.98 -10.34 2.55
CA ILE A 52 4.05 -8.93 2.96
C ILE A 52 3.94 -8.78 4.48
N THR A 53 3.01 -9.48 5.12
CA THR A 53 2.88 -9.47 6.59
C THR A 53 4.17 -9.89 7.27
N GLN A 54 4.80 -10.95 6.78
CA GLN A 54 6.05 -11.47 7.32
C GLN A 54 7.20 -10.47 7.14
N HIS A 55 7.33 -9.85 5.96
CA HIS A 55 8.37 -8.87 5.69
C HIS A 55 8.20 -7.62 6.53
N VAL A 56 6.99 -7.06 6.59
CA VAL A 56 6.68 -5.90 7.44
C VAL A 56 7.02 -6.18 8.90
N LYS A 57 6.77 -7.41 9.38
CA LYS A 57 7.16 -7.80 10.75
C LYS A 57 8.67 -7.79 10.94
N VAL A 58 9.43 -8.40 10.03
CA VAL A 58 10.91 -8.42 10.09
C VAL A 58 11.47 -7.00 10.09
N ILE A 59 10.95 -6.14 9.22
CA ILE A 59 11.35 -4.74 9.10
C ILE A 59 11.16 -3.96 10.42
N TYR A 60 10.05 -4.22 11.13
CA TYR A 60 9.83 -3.63 12.45
C TYR A 60 10.70 -4.26 13.54
N ASP A 61 10.93 -5.57 13.50
CA ASP A 61 11.80 -6.28 14.44
C ASP A 61 13.27 -5.86 14.29
N GLU A 62 13.72 -5.54 13.08
CA GLU A 62 15.05 -5.00 12.76
C GLU A 62 15.19 -3.49 13.05
N GLY A 63 14.06 -2.81 13.32
CA GLY A 63 14.03 -1.38 13.62
C GLY A 63 14.29 -0.49 12.40
N GLU A 64 14.19 -1.01 11.18
CA GLU A 64 14.40 -0.23 9.95
C GLU A 64 13.27 0.77 9.70
N LEU A 65 12.05 0.46 10.16
CA LEU A 65 10.90 1.35 10.09
C LEU A 65 10.30 1.60 11.48
N VAL A 66 9.71 2.79 11.66
CA VAL A 66 8.97 3.17 12.87
C VAL A 66 7.48 3.18 12.58
N GLN A 67 6.72 2.27 13.22
CA GLN A 67 5.28 2.05 12.99
C GLN A 67 4.43 3.34 12.96
N ASN A 68 4.76 4.32 13.80
CA ASN A 68 3.97 5.54 13.96
C ASN A 68 4.07 6.52 12.77
N SER A 69 5.11 6.44 11.94
CA SER A 69 5.24 7.27 10.73
C SER A 69 4.91 6.53 9.44
N THR A 70 5.01 5.20 9.47
CA THR A 70 5.00 4.35 8.28
C THR A 70 3.64 3.77 7.94
N CYS A 71 2.69 3.78 8.88
CA CYS A 71 1.34 3.27 8.66
C CYS A 71 0.24 4.18 9.22
N LYS A 72 -0.90 4.21 8.51
CA LYS A 72 -2.12 4.91 8.89
C LYS A 72 -3.29 3.94 8.84
N SER A 73 -4.19 4.03 9.82
CA SER A 73 -5.45 3.29 9.79
C SER A 73 -6.49 4.06 8.96
N PHE A 74 -7.00 3.42 7.92
CA PHE A 74 -8.12 3.95 7.14
C PHE A 74 -9.37 3.10 7.36
N LEU A 75 -10.53 3.76 7.43
CA LEU A 75 -11.82 3.09 7.51
C LEU A 75 -12.18 2.55 6.11
N GLN A 76 -12.19 1.24 5.94
CA GLN A 76 -12.70 0.61 4.74
C GLN A 76 -14.13 0.12 4.99
N VAL A 77 -15.07 0.65 4.20
CA VAL A 77 -16.46 0.18 4.18
C VAL A 77 -16.57 -0.90 3.11
N ARG A 78 -16.96 -2.11 3.50
CA ARG A 78 -17.26 -3.19 2.57
C ARG A 78 -18.69 -3.67 2.73
N GLN A 79 -19.32 -4.05 1.62
CA GLN A 79 -20.60 -4.72 1.63
C GLN A 79 -20.38 -6.24 1.73
N GLU A 80 -20.76 -6.83 2.87
CA GLU A 80 -20.73 -8.27 3.09
C GLU A 80 -22.17 -8.80 3.05
N GLY A 81 -22.61 -9.29 1.89
CA GLY A 81 -24.00 -9.67 1.66
C GLY A 81 -24.94 -8.47 1.80
N ASN A 82 -25.85 -8.51 2.78
CA ASN A 82 -26.82 -7.42 3.03
C ASN A 82 -26.33 -6.38 4.06
N ARG A 83 -25.14 -6.52 4.65
CA ARG A 83 -24.62 -5.59 5.67
C ARG A 83 -23.44 -4.78 5.16
N GLN A 84 -23.40 -3.50 5.53
CA GLN A 84 -22.18 -2.71 5.45
C GLN A 84 -21.32 -2.97 6.69
N VAL A 85 -20.06 -3.32 6.46
CA VAL A 85 -19.07 -3.61 7.51
C VAL A 85 -17.95 -2.61 7.39
N ASN A 86 -17.71 -1.88 8.47
CA ASN A 86 -16.60 -0.95 8.59
C ASN A 86 -15.43 -1.66 9.25
N ARG A 87 -14.28 -1.70 8.58
CA ARG A 87 -13.03 -2.22 9.16
C ARG A 87 -11.94 -1.17 9.08
N ASN A 88 -11.22 -1.01 10.17
CA ASN A 88 -9.99 -0.25 10.18
C ASN A 88 -8.89 -1.10 9.56
N ILE A 89 -8.32 -0.64 8.45
CA ILE A 89 -7.26 -1.33 7.74
C ILE A 89 -6.02 -0.45 7.71
N LEU A 90 -4.91 -1.03 8.13
CA LEU A 90 -3.61 -0.38 8.07
C LEU A 90 -3.18 -0.27 6.61
N HIS A 91 -2.88 0.96 6.20
CA HIS A 91 -2.20 1.26 4.97
C HIS A 91 -0.81 1.76 5.31
N TYR A 92 0.14 1.41 4.45
CA TYR A 92 1.55 1.67 4.62
C TYR A 92 2.00 2.64 3.55
N ASN A 93 2.95 3.50 3.92
CA ASN A 93 3.62 4.37 2.97
C ASN A 93 4.39 3.51 1.96
N LEU A 94 4.00 3.60 0.69
CA LEU A 94 4.60 2.81 -0.39
C LEU A 94 6.10 3.04 -0.49
N SER A 95 6.55 4.30 -0.43
CA SER A 95 7.95 4.66 -0.66
C SER A 95 8.86 4.09 0.43
N GLU A 96 8.42 4.14 1.69
CA GLU A 96 9.18 3.59 2.81
C GLU A 96 9.21 2.07 2.78
N VAL A 97 8.07 1.42 2.55
CA VAL A 97 8.02 -0.04 2.45
C VAL A 97 8.81 -0.55 1.25
N PHE A 98 8.68 0.10 0.09
CA PHE A 98 9.42 -0.26 -1.12
C PHE A 98 10.94 -0.14 -0.90
N LEU A 99 11.40 0.98 -0.36
CA LEU A 99 12.82 1.22 -0.13
C LEU A 99 13.44 0.17 0.79
N VAL A 100 12.70 -0.31 1.79
CA VAL A 100 13.17 -1.34 2.70
C VAL A 100 13.13 -2.74 2.07
N LEU A 101 12.05 -3.08 1.35
CA LEU A 101 11.95 -4.37 0.64
C LEU A 101 13.12 -4.57 -0.35
N GLU A 102 13.48 -3.53 -1.10
CA GLU A 102 14.60 -3.56 -2.05
C GLU A 102 15.98 -3.62 -1.35
N ARG A 103 16.11 -3.06 -0.14
CA ARG A 103 17.37 -3.04 0.62
C ARG A 103 17.65 -4.35 1.35
N GLY A 104 16.61 -5.03 1.83
CA GLY A 104 16.74 -6.17 2.74
C GLY A 104 17.20 -7.50 2.10
N ASN A 105 17.54 -7.56 0.80
CA ASN A 105 17.64 -8.83 0.04
C ASN A 105 16.37 -9.69 0.17
N ILE A 106 15.25 -9.07 0.49
CA ILE A 106 13.98 -9.74 0.66
C ILE A 106 13.43 -9.95 -0.75
N LYS A 107 13.68 -11.14 -1.32
CA LYS A 107 13.10 -11.54 -2.60
C LYS A 107 11.60 -11.73 -2.42
N ILE A 108 10.85 -10.80 -2.97
CA ILE A 108 9.41 -10.92 -3.24
C ILE A 108 9.21 -11.91 -4.38
#